data_AF-A0A2D8JYB4-F1
#
_entry.id   AF-A0A2D8JYB4-F1
#
_cell.length_a   1.000
_cell.length_b   1.000
_cell.length_c   1.000
_cell.angle_alpha   90.00
_cell.angle_beta   90.00
_cell.angle_gamma   90.00
#
_symmetry.space_group_name_H-M   'P 1'
#
loop_
_entity.id
_entity.type
_entity.pdbx_description
1 polymer ?
#
loop_
_entity_poly.entity_id
_entity_poly.type
_entity_poly.pdbx_seq_one_letter_code
_entity_poly.pdbx_strand_id
1 'polypeptide(L)'
;MARRKRRKSGSSAALVVATILLFIVSASIIVGYFLLRREADSQVALDVSSLCPVNGPRAVTAILLDVTDPISEATTSDLRNEFQGLVDEIDIGGLLQVYSLTEVEGDLSLTFSGCNPGDGRTADEWTSNPRFVQERWERGFQKPLEEVSQKLSEGGSGAQSPIMAGIQRINLDAFGSPKYRDLPKTLIIASDMIEHTAYFSMYRDGTSYSKFEGSDARTKFRTPLDGVEVRILEFQRPNLRFSDEDLADFWASWVGNNKGRLASFKRMQGVM
;
A
#
# COMPACT_ATOMS: atom_id res chain seq x y z
N MET A 1 -10.37 3.86 -96.64
CA MET A 1 -10.73 3.00 -95.48
C MET A 1 -10.07 3.57 -94.23
N ALA A 2 -10.84 4.14 -93.29
CA ALA A 2 -10.32 4.76 -92.08
C ALA A 2 -10.35 3.78 -90.90
N ARG A 3 -9.17 3.47 -90.32
CA ARG A 3 -9.03 2.54 -89.19
C ARG A 3 -9.24 3.31 -87.88
N ARG A 4 -10.44 3.20 -87.29
CA ARG A 4 -10.82 3.85 -86.03
C ARG A 4 -10.10 3.17 -84.85
N LYS A 5 -9.10 3.84 -84.26
CA LYS A 5 -8.35 3.37 -83.08
C LYS A 5 -9.23 3.54 -81.82
N ARG A 6 -9.69 2.44 -81.24
CA ARG A 6 -10.51 2.39 -80.02
C ARG A 6 -9.62 2.76 -78.80
N ARG A 7 -9.87 3.90 -78.16
CA ARG A 7 -9.24 4.28 -76.87
C ARG A 7 -9.83 3.41 -75.76
N LYS A 8 -8.99 2.60 -75.08
CA LYS A 8 -9.37 1.83 -73.88
C LYS A 8 -9.50 2.80 -72.68
N SER A 9 -10.74 3.10 -72.26
CA SER A 9 -11.02 3.79 -70.99
C SER A 9 -11.11 2.76 -69.86
N GLY A 10 -9.97 2.29 -69.36
CA GLY A 10 -9.92 1.27 -68.30
C GLY A 10 -8.91 1.57 -67.19
N SER A 11 -8.46 2.82 -67.05
CA SER A 11 -7.37 3.19 -66.14
C SER A 11 -7.84 3.89 -64.86
N SER A 12 -8.95 4.62 -64.90
CA SER A 12 -9.42 5.43 -63.77
C SER A 12 -10.06 4.61 -62.65
N ALA A 13 -10.87 3.60 -62.95
CA ALA A 13 -11.49 2.75 -61.92
C ALA A 13 -10.44 1.92 -61.15
N ALA A 14 -9.44 1.38 -61.85
CA ALA A 14 -8.33 0.66 -61.23
C ALA A 14 -7.47 1.57 -60.35
N LEU A 15 -7.23 2.82 -60.76
CA LEU A 15 -6.53 3.83 -59.96
C LEU A 15 -7.33 4.25 -58.71
N VAL A 16 -8.65 4.38 -58.81
CA VAL A 16 -9.53 4.69 -57.67
C VAL A 16 -9.55 3.55 -56.66
N VAL A 17 -9.64 2.30 -57.13
CA VAL A 17 -9.59 1.13 -56.22
C VAL A 17 -8.20 1.01 -55.57
N ALA A 18 -7.12 1.23 -56.32
CA ALA A 18 -5.76 1.19 -55.79
C ALA A 18 -5.51 2.28 -54.74
N THR A 19 -6.03 3.50 -54.94
CA THR A 19 -5.89 4.61 -53.97
C THR A 19 -6.70 4.37 -52.70
N ILE A 20 -7.91 3.80 -52.81
CA ILE A 20 -8.71 3.41 -51.63
C ILE A 20 -7.99 2.32 -50.83
N LEU A 21 -7.45 1.29 -51.49
CA LEU A 21 -6.69 0.24 -50.81
C LEU A 21 -5.45 0.79 -50.10
N LEU A 22 -4.72 1.70 -50.74
CA LEU A 22 -3.54 2.33 -50.14
C LEU A 22 -3.90 3.22 -48.95
N PHE A 23 -5.05 3.91 -49.00
CA PHE A 23 -5.58 4.67 -47.88
C PHE A 23 -5.98 3.77 -46.70
N ILE A 24 -6.62 2.63 -46.96
CA ILE A 24 -6.99 1.67 -45.92
C ILE A 24 -5.74 1.08 -45.26
N VAL A 25 -4.73 0.69 -46.05
CA VAL A 25 -3.47 0.14 -45.51
C VAL A 25 -2.73 1.17 -44.66
N SER A 26 -2.64 2.43 -45.13
CA SER A 26 -1.99 3.49 -44.36
C SER A 26 -2.76 3.83 -43.08
N ALA A 27 -4.09 3.89 -43.12
CA ALA A 27 -4.92 4.08 -41.92
C ALA A 27 -4.72 2.94 -40.90
N SER A 28 -4.67 1.69 -41.36
CA SER A 28 -4.41 0.52 -40.50
C SER A 28 -3.03 0.59 -39.83
N ILE A 29 -2.00 1.03 -40.54
CA ILE A 29 -0.65 1.22 -39.98
C ILE A 29 -0.66 2.34 -38.92
N ILE A 30 -1.36 3.45 -39.18
CA ILE A 30 -1.46 4.56 -38.23
C ILE A 30 -2.20 4.14 -36.96
N VAL A 31 -3.34 3.43 -37.11
CA VAL A 31 -4.10 2.90 -35.96
C VAL A 31 -3.26 1.89 -35.20
N GLY A 32 -2.58 0.96 -35.89
CA GLY A 32 -1.66 0.01 -35.29
C GLY A 32 -0.53 0.69 -34.51
N TYR A 33 0.09 1.72 -35.08
CA TYR A 33 1.10 2.53 -34.40
C TYR A 33 0.56 3.22 -33.16
N PHE A 34 -0.65 3.79 -33.22
CA PHE A 34 -1.26 4.47 -32.07
C PHE A 34 -1.63 3.49 -30.94
N LEU A 35 -2.09 2.28 -31.30
CA LEU A 35 -2.35 1.21 -30.33
C LEU A 35 -1.05 0.71 -29.69
N LEU A 36 -0.01 0.44 -30.49
CA LEU A 36 1.30 0.02 -29.99
C LEU A 36 1.96 1.11 -29.13
N ARG A 37 1.82 2.39 -29.50
CA ARG A 37 2.35 3.50 -28.72
C ARG A 37 1.61 3.66 -27.40
N ARG A 38 0.28 3.48 -27.39
CA ARG A 38 -0.51 3.49 -26.15
C ARG A 38 -0.11 2.35 -25.21
N GLU A 39 0.23 1.19 -25.74
CA GLU A 39 0.77 0.06 -24.98
C GLU A 39 2.21 0.34 -24.50
N ALA A 40 3.06 0.96 -25.32
CA ALA A 40 4.43 1.30 -24.96
C ALA A 40 4.51 2.43 -23.93
N ASP A 41 3.65 3.45 -24.02
CA ASP A 41 3.53 4.53 -23.01
C ASP A 41 3.02 3.98 -21.65
N SER A 42 2.52 2.74 -21.62
CA SER A 42 2.20 2.02 -20.38
C SER A 42 3.41 1.37 -19.71
N GLN A 43 4.56 1.27 -20.41
CA GLN A 43 5.82 0.79 -19.84
C GLN A 43 6.42 1.88 -18.96
N VAL A 44 6.13 1.77 -17.67
CA VAL A 44 6.66 2.66 -16.65
C VAL A 44 8.08 2.20 -16.31
N ALA A 45 9.08 2.99 -16.68
CA ALA A 45 10.45 2.76 -16.24
C ALA A 45 10.49 2.72 -14.70
N LEU A 46 11.04 1.62 -14.15
CA LEU A 46 11.16 1.39 -12.72
C LEU A 46 12.59 1.65 -12.25
N ASP A 47 12.73 2.23 -11.07
CA ASP A 47 14.00 2.24 -10.36
C ASP A 47 14.34 0.83 -9.87
N VAL A 48 15.55 0.36 -10.16
CA VAL A 48 15.96 -1.03 -9.90
C VAL A 48 16.02 -1.37 -8.41
N SER A 49 16.20 -0.37 -7.55
CA SER A 49 16.38 -0.57 -6.10
C SER A 49 15.06 -0.55 -5.34
N SER A 50 14.17 0.39 -5.67
CA SER A 50 12.88 0.60 -5.00
C SER A 50 11.71 -0.05 -5.72
N LEU A 51 11.92 -0.50 -6.96
CA LEU A 51 10.87 -0.96 -7.89
C LEU A 51 9.80 0.09 -8.18
N CYS A 52 10.03 1.34 -7.78
CA CYS A 52 9.10 2.43 -7.98
C CYS A 52 9.22 3.04 -9.38
N PRO A 53 8.09 3.52 -9.95
CA PRO A 53 8.14 4.35 -11.14
C PRO A 53 9.13 5.51 -10.98
N VAL A 54 9.88 5.83 -12.04
CA VAL A 54 10.79 6.99 -12.04
C VAL A 54 10.06 8.33 -11.77
N ASN A 55 8.77 8.40 -12.09
CA ASN A 55 7.93 9.57 -11.85
C ASN A 55 7.32 9.61 -10.43
N GLY A 56 7.62 8.61 -9.60
CA GLY A 56 7.09 8.46 -8.25
C GLY A 56 5.90 7.47 -8.15
N PRO A 57 5.58 7.02 -6.93
CA PRO A 57 4.49 6.07 -6.70
C PRO A 57 3.13 6.68 -7.01
N ARG A 58 2.15 5.80 -7.29
CA ARG A 58 0.76 6.20 -7.58
C ARG A 58 -0.13 6.29 -6.34
N ALA A 59 0.23 5.57 -5.29
CA ALA A 59 -0.42 5.56 -3.98
C ALA A 59 0.62 5.18 -2.92
N VAL A 60 0.37 5.48 -1.66
CA VAL A 60 1.25 5.12 -0.54
C VAL A 60 0.46 4.32 0.49
N THR A 61 0.86 3.07 0.69
CA THR A 61 0.35 2.21 1.75
C THR A 61 1.45 1.99 2.77
N ALA A 62 1.20 2.37 4.02
CA ALA A 62 2.09 2.11 5.13
C ALA A 62 1.42 1.14 6.10
N ILE A 63 2.17 0.13 6.56
CA ILE A 63 1.73 -0.84 7.54
C ILE A 63 2.54 -0.65 8.81
N LEU A 64 1.87 -0.49 9.96
CA LEU A 64 2.45 -0.51 11.29
C LEU A 64 2.19 -1.88 11.92
N LEU A 65 3.26 -2.63 12.18
CA LEU A 65 3.27 -3.89 12.89
C LEU A 65 3.68 -3.67 14.34
N ASP A 66 2.72 -3.78 15.24
CA ASP A 66 2.97 -3.76 16.67
C ASP A 66 3.03 -5.18 17.21
N VAL A 67 4.25 -5.67 17.38
CA VAL A 67 4.56 -6.96 17.98
C VAL A 67 5.51 -6.74 19.16
N THR A 68 5.25 -5.72 19.97
CA THR A 68 5.96 -5.53 21.26
C THR A 68 5.68 -6.69 22.21
N ASP A 69 4.50 -7.29 22.10
CA ASP A 69 4.05 -8.43 22.88
C ASP A 69 3.80 -9.65 21.98
N PRO A 70 3.94 -10.88 22.51
CA PRO A 70 3.67 -12.09 21.74
C PRO A 70 2.21 -12.12 21.29
N ILE A 71 1.93 -12.83 20.19
CA ILE A 71 0.59 -13.11 19.64
C ILE A 71 0.38 -14.62 19.49
N SER A 72 -0.87 -15.09 19.39
CA SER A 72 -1.11 -16.53 19.21
C SER A 72 -0.71 -17.03 17.81
N GLU A 73 -0.44 -18.32 17.67
CA GLU A 73 -0.14 -18.93 16.34
C GLU A 73 -1.31 -18.75 15.36
N ALA A 74 -2.54 -18.80 15.88
CA ALA A 74 -3.75 -18.50 15.10
C ALA A 74 -3.75 -17.04 14.61
N THR A 75 -3.44 -16.07 15.48
CA THR A 75 -3.35 -14.65 15.11
C THR A 75 -2.26 -14.43 14.06
N THR A 76 -1.13 -15.10 14.21
CA THR A 76 0.00 -15.02 13.28
C THR A 76 -0.37 -15.56 11.90
N SER A 77 -1.11 -16.67 11.87
CA SER A 77 -1.58 -17.28 10.62
C SER A 77 -2.63 -16.42 9.93
N ASP A 78 -3.56 -15.84 10.70
CA ASP A 78 -4.56 -14.91 10.18
C ASP A 78 -3.90 -13.61 9.67
N LEU A 79 -2.94 -13.06 10.41
CA LEU A 79 -2.16 -11.89 10.01
C LEU A 79 -1.43 -12.13 8.69
N ARG A 80 -0.83 -13.32 8.51
CA ARG A 80 -0.19 -13.70 7.24
C ARG A 80 -1.18 -13.73 6.09
N ASN A 81 -2.39 -14.26 6.30
CA ASN A 81 -3.43 -14.30 5.27
C ASN A 81 -3.92 -12.89 4.89
N GLU A 82 -4.16 -12.03 5.89
CA GLU A 82 -4.52 -10.63 5.64
C GLU A 82 -3.42 -9.90 4.89
N PHE A 83 -2.17 -10.10 5.29
CA PHE A 83 -1.01 -9.48 4.65
C PHE A 83 -0.87 -9.90 3.19
N GLN A 84 -1.08 -11.18 2.88
CA GLN A 84 -1.07 -11.66 1.50
C GLN A 84 -2.19 -10.98 0.68
N GLY A 85 -3.40 -10.91 1.21
CA GLY A 85 -4.51 -10.21 0.54
C GLY A 85 -4.23 -8.72 0.33
N LEU A 86 -3.61 -8.05 1.31
CA LEU A 86 -3.23 -6.64 1.20
C LEU A 86 -2.21 -6.39 0.10
N VAL A 87 -1.25 -7.29 -0.10
CA VAL A 87 -0.28 -7.17 -1.20
C VAL A 87 -0.98 -7.24 -2.56
N ASP A 88 -1.96 -8.14 -2.68
CA ASP A 88 -2.73 -8.32 -3.90
C ASP A 88 -3.66 -7.13 -4.21
N GLU A 89 -4.07 -6.39 -3.18
CA GLU A 89 -4.87 -5.15 -3.30
C GLU A 89 -4.05 -3.93 -3.77
N ILE A 90 -2.73 -3.95 -3.67
CA ILE A 90 -1.89 -2.80 -4.02
C ILE A 90 -1.79 -2.67 -5.54
N ASP A 91 -2.29 -1.56 -6.08
CA ASP A 91 -2.20 -1.24 -7.50
C ASP A 91 -0.75 -1.20 -8.01
N ILE A 92 -0.58 -1.51 -9.30
CA ILE A 92 0.73 -1.40 -9.98
C ILE A 92 1.29 0.02 -9.83
N GLY A 93 2.53 0.09 -9.33
CA GLY A 93 3.22 1.35 -9.01
C GLY A 93 2.83 1.98 -7.67
N GLY A 94 2.00 1.32 -6.86
CA GLY A 94 1.74 1.71 -5.47
C GLY A 94 2.92 1.37 -4.56
N LEU A 95 3.30 2.30 -3.69
CA LEU A 95 4.36 2.13 -2.69
C LEU A 95 3.81 1.41 -1.46
N LEU A 96 4.47 0.35 -1.04
CA LEU A 96 4.25 -0.33 0.23
C LEU A 96 5.44 -0.09 1.15
N GLN A 97 5.16 0.29 2.39
CA GLN A 97 6.16 0.37 3.46
C GLN A 97 5.65 -0.39 4.67
N VAL A 98 6.50 -1.22 5.27
CA VAL A 98 6.19 -1.97 6.49
C VAL A 98 7.12 -1.49 7.58
N TYR A 99 6.53 -1.06 8.68
CA TYR A 99 7.20 -0.55 9.86
C TYR A 99 6.90 -1.47 11.03
N SER A 100 7.90 -1.84 11.81
CA SER A 100 7.73 -2.52 13.09
C SER A 100 7.82 -1.51 14.22
N LEU A 101 6.84 -1.53 15.12
CA LEU A 101 6.83 -0.73 16.34
C LEU A 101 7.94 -1.19 17.28
N THR A 102 8.54 -0.23 17.98
CA THR A 102 9.52 -0.48 19.03
C THR A 102 8.98 0.07 20.36
N GLU A 103 9.59 -0.33 21.46
CA GLU A 103 9.27 0.22 22.79
C GLU A 103 9.72 1.68 22.96
N VAL A 104 10.50 2.23 22.03
CA VAL A 104 11.02 3.59 22.12
C VAL A 104 10.10 4.52 21.32
N GLU A 105 9.53 5.51 22.01
CA GLU A 105 8.65 6.51 21.39
C GLU A 105 9.27 7.16 20.15
N GLY A 106 8.59 7.03 19.01
CA GLY A 106 8.99 7.65 17.73
C GLY A 106 10.12 6.93 16.99
N ASP A 107 10.62 5.82 17.51
CA ASP A 107 11.54 4.93 16.81
C ASP A 107 10.76 3.78 16.15
N LEU A 108 10.95 3.63 14.85
CA LEU A 108 10.31 2.60 14.03
C LEU A 108 11.37 1.92 13.17
N SER A 109 11.29 0.60 13.07
CA SER A 109 12.13 -0.16 12.15
C SER A 109 11.41 -0.30 10.81
N LEU A 110 11.94 0.30 9.73
CA LEU A 110 11.46 0.09 8.37
C LEU A 110 11.95 -1.28 7.88
N THR A 111 11.08 -2.29 7.91
CA THR A 111 11.42 -3.67 7.56
C THR A 111 11.28 -3.95 6.07
N PHE A 112 10.43 -3.18 5.39
CA PHE A 112 10.23 -3.28 3.94
C PHE A 112 9.84 -1.93 3.33
N SER A 113 10.33 -1.65 2.12
CA SER A 113 9.90 -0.52 1.31
C SER A 113 10.11 -0.81 -0.16
N GLY A 114 9.06 -0.67 -0.97
CA GLY A 114 9.16 -0.70 -2.43
C GLY A 114 7.81 -0.51 -3.10
N CYS A 115 7.78 -0.45 -4.43
CA CYS A 115 6.53 -0.39 -5.17
C CYS A 115 6.16 -1.71 -5.84
N ASN A 116 4.85 -1.95 -6.01
CA ASN A 116 4.36 -3.08 -6.78
C ASN A 116 4.83 -2.96 -8.25
N PRO A 117 5.68 -3.87 -8.74
CA PRO A 117 6.23 -3.83 -10.09
C PRO A 117 5.22 -4.24 -11.18
N GLY A 118 4.06 -4.80 -10.80
CA GLY A 118 3.09 -5.40 -11.72
C GLY A 118 3.53 -6.76 -12.27
N ASP A 119 2.86 -7.21 -13.33
CA ASP A 119 3.14 -8.48 -14.03
C ASP A 119 4.45 -8.48 -14.84
N GLY A 120 5.25 -7.41 -14.68
CA GLY A 120 6.54 -7.16 -15.31
C GLY A 120 6.53 -7.16 -16.84
N ARG A 121 5.36 -7.12 -17.50
CA ARG A 121 5.27 -6.77 -18.94
C ARG A 121 5.71 -5.33 -19.23
N THR A 122 5.82 -4.55 -18.17
CA THR A 122 6.30 -3.16 -18.10
C THR A 122 7.78 -3.03 -17.74
N ALA A 123 8.44 -4.11 -17.32
CA ALA A 123 9.89 -4.12 -17.14
C ALA A 123 10.55 -4.28 -18.51
N ASP A 124 11.35 -3.30 -18.91
CA ASP A 124 12.18 -3.36 -20.12
C ASP A 124 12.83 -4.75 -20.26
N GLU A 125 12.81 -5.31 -21.47
CA GLU A 125 13.32 -6.66 -21.83
C GLU A 125 14.78 -6.92 -21.40
N TRP A 126 15.46 -5.91 -20.86
CA TRP A 126 16.88 -5.92 -20.52
C TRP A 126 17.22 -6.06 -19.04
N THR A 127 16.27 -5.93 -18.09
CA THR A 127 16.66 -5.76 -16.67
C THR A 127 16.18 -6.75 -15.63
N SER A 128 15.30 -7.73 -15.91
CA SER A 128 15.14 -8.99 -15.15
C SER A 128 13.89 -9.72 -15.64
N ASN A 129 13.86 -11.05 -15.54
CA ASN A 129 12.64 -11.82 -15.75
C ASN A 129 11.50 -11.21 -14.90
N PRO A 130 10.39 -10.76 -15.52
CA PRO A 130 9.21 -10.22 -14.84
C PRO A 130 8.79 -11.01 -13.60
N ARG A 131 8.80 -12.34 -13.73
CA ARG A 131 8.50 -13.29 -12.67
C ARG A 131 9.47 -13.20 -11.50
N PHE A 132 10.76 -12.97 -11.74
CA PHE A 132 11.76 -12.82 -10.67
C PHE A 132 11.58 -11.50 -9.90
N VAL A 133 11.13 -10.43 -10.54
CA VAL A 133 10.88 -9.14 -9.89
C VAL A 133 9.63 -9.25 -9.00
N GLN A 134 8.57 -9.87 -9.52
CA GLN A 134 7.37 -10.17 -8.75
C GLN A 134 7.68 -11.11 -7.56
N GLU A 135 8.40 -12.21 -7.78
CA GLU A 135 8.82 -13.11 -6.69
C GLU A 135 9.71 -12.41 -5.65
N ARG A 136 10.51 -11.42 -6.06
CA ARG A 136 11.34 -10.63 -5.13
C ARG A 136 10.47 -9.68 -4.31
N TRP A 137 9.48 -9.06 -4.93
CA TRP A 137 8.48 -8.23 -4.26
C TRP A 137 7.71 -9.04 -3.21
N GLU A 138 7.15 -10.18 -3.61
CA GLU A 138 6.41 -11.09 -2.73
C GLU A 138 7.28 -11.64 -1.60
N ARG A 139 8.51 -12.09 -1.89
CA ARG A 139 9.44 -12.58 -0.83
C ARG A 139 9.95 -11.48 0.09
N GLY A 140 10.21 -10.29 -0.45
CA GLY A 140 10.66 -9.15 0.36
C GLY A 140 9.63 -8.78 1.44
N PHE A 141 8.35 -8.98 1.12
CA PHE A 141 7.23 -8.77 2.04
C PHE A 141 7.03 -9.90 3.06
N GLN A 142 7.48 -11.13 2.77
CA GLN A 142 7.42 -12.24 3.73
C GLN A 142 8.39 -12.06 4.91
N LYS A 143 9.51 -11.36 4.69
CA LYS A 143 10.54 -11.13 5.72
C LYS A 143 9.99 -10.45 7.00
N PRO A 144 9.20 -9.36 6.93
CA PRO A 144 8.53 -8.81 8.11
C PRO A 144 7.71 -9.84 8.91
N LEU A 145 7.03 -10.78 8.24
CA LEU A 145 6.22 -11.81 8.90
C LEU A 145 7.08 -12.90 9.55
N GLU A 146 8.26 -13.19 9.00
CA GLU A 146 9.25 -14.06 9.62
C GLU A 146 9.79 -13.46 10.91
N GLU A 147 10.07 -12.15 10.92
CA GLU A 147 10.50 -11.41 12.12
C GLU A 147 9.42 -11.44 13.23
N VAL A 148 8.14 -11.29 12.86
CA VAL A 148 7.02 -11.47 13.80
C VAL A 148 7.04 -12.89 14.40
N SER A 149 7.23 -13.91 13.56
CA SER A 149 7.24 -15.31 14.00
C SER A 149 8.43 -15.61 14.94
N GLN A 150 9.57 -14.96 14.73
CA GLN A 150 10.73 -15.08 15.60
C GLN A 150 10.46 -14.48 16.98
N LYS A 151 9.83 -13.30 17.06
CA LYS A 151 9.48 -12.65 18.34
C LYS A 151 8.54 -13.49 19.21
N LEU A 152 7.63 -14.26 18.61
CA LEU A 152 6.80 -15.24 19.33
C LEU A 152 7.62 -16.26 20.09
N SER A 153 8.75 -16.67 19.50
CA SER A 153 9.63 -17.68 20.09
C SER A 153 10.47 -17.11 21.24
N GLU A 154 10.69 -15.79 21.24
CA GLU A 154 11.50 -15.09 22.25
C GLU A 154 10.71 -14.74 23.51
N GLY A 155 9.38 -14.69 23.45
CA GLY A 155 8.49 -14.67 24.61
C GLY A 155 8.56 -13.42 25.50
N GLY A 156 9.17 -12.34 25.03
CA GLY A 156 9.25 -11.06 25.75
C GLY A 156 8.01 -10.20 25.52
N SER A 157 7.51 -9.58 26.60
CA SER A 157 6.52 -8.50 26.54
C SER A 157 7.26 -7.16 26.64
N GLY A 158 6.86 -6.20 25.81
CA GLY A 158 7.54 -4.92 25.71
C GLY A 158 7.19 -4.00 26.89
N ALA A 159 8.15 -3.16 27.31
CA ALA A 159 7.90 -2.22 28.41
C ALA A 159 6.93 -1.08 28.02
N GLN A 160 6.79 -0.79 26.72
CA GLN A 160 5.92 0.25 26.16
C GLN A 160 5.39 -0.19 24.80
N SER A 161 4.19 0.29 24.45
CA SER A 161 3.62 0.22 23.09
C SER A 161 3.16 1.62 22.67
N PRO A 162 4.06 2.44 22.11
CA PRO A 162 3.78 3.83 21.73
C PRO A 162 3.12 3.92 20.34
N ILE A 163 1.94 3.31 20.17
CA ILE A 163 1.24 3.17 18.88
C ILE A 163 0.96 4.55 18.26
N MET A 164 0.47 5.51 19.04
CA MET A 164 0.21 6.87 18.54
C MET A 164 1.48 7.57 18.03
N ALA A 165 2.61 7.37 18.70
CA ALA A 165 3.90 7.89 18.27
C ALA A 165 4.37 7.21 16.96
N GLY A 166 4.12 5.91 16.82
CA GLY A 166 4.37 5.17 15.58
C GLY A 166 3.55 5.71 14.42
N ILE A 167 2.25 5.94 14.61
CA ILE A 167 1.38 6.56 13.59
C ILE A 167 1.88 7.96 13.22
N GLN A 168 2.27 8.77 14.21
CA GLN A 168 2.84 10.10 13.97
C GLN A 168 4.12 10.01 13.14
N ARG A 169 4.99 9.04 13.42
CA ARG A 169 6.24 8.83 12.69
C ARG A 169 5.99 8.41 11.24
N ILE A 170 5.09 7.47 11.00
CA ILE A 170 4.68 7.08 9.64
C ILE A 170 4.10 8.26 8.88
N ASN A 171 3.26 9.06 9.53
CA ASN A 171 2.70 10.24 8.89
C ASN A 171 3.79 11.23 8.44
N LEU A 172 4.86 11.39 9.21
CA LEU A 172 5.99 12.24 8.83
C LEU A 172 6.84 11.63 7.71
N ASP A 173 7.18 10.35 7.82
CA ASP A 173 8.15 9.69 6.94
C ASP A 173 7.53 9.22 5.62
N ALA A 174 6.35 8.59 5.67
CA ALA A 174 5.68 7.99 4.51
C ALA A 174 4.72 8.98 3.83
N PHE A 175 3.92 9.72 4.60
CA PHE A 175 2.82 10.54 4.05
C PHE A 175 3.15 12.04 3.93
N GLY A 176 4.09 12.51 4.76
CA GLY A 176 4.44 13.92 4.94
C GLY A 176 5.30 14.50 3.82
N SER A 177 5.86 13.64 2.95
CA SER A 177 6.59 14.06 1.77
C SER A 177 5.72 14.96 0.89
N PRO A 178 6.15 16.19 0.55
CA PRO A 178 5.38 17.07 -0.34
C PRO A 178 5.06 16.43 -1.69
N LYS A 179 5.89 15.47 -2.15
CA LYS A 179 5.68 14.73 -3.40
C LYS A 179 4.47 13.80 -3.36
N TYR A 180 4.04 13.38 -2.17
CA TYR A 180 2.95 12.41 -1.99
C TYR A 180 1.68 13.08 -1.46
N ARG A 181 1.66 14.42 -1.38
CA ARG A 181 0.56 15.19 -0.78
C ARG A 181 -0.80 14.80 -1.35
N ASP A 182 -0.89 14.71 -2.68
CA ASP A 182 -2.12 14.48 -3.43
C ASP A 182 -2.33 13.02 -3.83
N LEU A 183 -1.47 12.11 -3.36
CA LEU A 183 -1.63 10.68 -3.59
C LEU A 183 -2.63 10.07 -2.60
N PRO A 184 -3.36 9.01 -2.99
CA PRO A 184 -4.09 8.18 -2.04
C PRO A 184 -3.14 7.61 -0.98
N LYS A 185 -3.57 7.66 0.28
CA LYS A 185 -2.78 7.21 1.43
C LYS A 185 -3.59 6.24 2.27
N THR A 186 -3.00 5.09 2.54
CA THR A 186 -3.61 4.07 3.40
C THR A 186 -2.63 3.71 4.51
N LEU A 187 -3.09 3.82 5.75
CA LEU A 187 -2.41 3.35 6.94
C LEU A 187 -3.09 2.08 7.43
N ILE A 188 -2.34 1.00 7.55
CA ILE A 188 -2.82 -0.26 8.11
C ILE A 188 -2.09 -0.49 9.42
N ILE A 189 -2.80 -0.76 10.49
CA ILE A 189 -2.22 -0.98 11.83
C ILE A 189 -2.58 -2.39 12.25
N ALA A 190 -1.57 -3.22 12.52
CA ALA A 190 -1.75 -4.53 13.12
C ALA A 190 -1.17 -4.50 14.53
N SER A 191 -2.03 -4.52 15.55
CA SER A 191 -1.68 -4.27 16.94
C SER A 191 -2.81 -4.77 17.84
N ASP A 192 -2.57 -4.99 19.12
CA ASP A 192 -3.66 -5.10 20.11
C ASP A 192 -4.37 -3.77 20.39
N MET A 193 -3.86 -2.68 19.80
CA MET A 193 -4.41 -1.33 19.89
C MET A 193 -4.43 -0.79 21.33
N ILE A 194 -3.61 -1.33 22.23
CA ILE A 194 -3.51 -0.88 23.62
C ILE A 194 -2.36 0.13 23.74
N GLU A 195 -2.69 1.42 23.74
CA GLU A 195 -1.68 2.46 23.93
C GLU A 195 -1.05 2.35 25.33
N HIS A 196 0.27 2.19 25.38
CA HIS A 196 1.02 2.14 26.63
C HIS A 196 2.28 3.00 26.58
N THR A 197 2.16 4.23 27.10
CA THR A 197 3.26 5.19 27.22
C THR A 197 3.30 5.84 28.60
N ALA A 198 4.34 6.64 28.85
CA ALA A 198 4.42 7.47 30.05
C ALA A 198 3.31 8.55 30.09
N TYR A 199 2.85 9.03 28.92
CA TYR A 199 1.89 10.13 28.82
C TYR A 199 0.43 9.66 28.89
N PHE A 200 0.13 8.47 28.36
CA PHE A 200 -1.19 7.85 28.43
C PHE A 200 -1.06 6.33 28.36
N SER A 201 -1.82 5.63 29.20
CA SER A 201 -1.79 4.17 29.26
C SER A 201 -3.21 3.65 29.43
N MET A 202 -3.68 2.87 28.47
CA MET A 202 -5.00 2.23 28.54
C MET A 202 -5.08 1.20 29.67
N TYR A 203 -3.97 0.60 30.09
CA TYR A 203 -3.93 -0.26 31.28
C TYR A 203 -4.31 0.49 32.57
N ARG A 204 -3.97 1.77 32.65
CA ARG A 204 -4.26 2.62 33.82
C ARG A 204 -5.60 3.33 33.68
N ASP A 205 -5.84 3.94 32.53
CA ASP A 205 -6.94 4.89 32.34
C ASP A 205 -8.16 4.29 31.62
N GLY A 206 -8.00 3.10 31.05
CA GLY A 206 -8.97 2.47 30.16
C GLY A 206 -9.03 3.14 28.80
N THR A 207 -10.12 2.90 28.08
CA THR A 207 -10.44 3.50 26.76
C THR A 207 -11.19 4.84 26.89
N SER A 208 -11.06 5.53 28.02
CA SER A 208 -11.74 6.81 28.25
C SER A 208 -11.11 7.92 27.39
N TYR A 209 -11.78 8.29 26.32
CA TYR A 209 -11.29 9.33 25.41
C TYR A 209 -11.13 10.69 26.12
N SER A 210 -12.03 11.04 27.05
CA SER A 210 -11.92 12.29 27.82
C SER A 210 -10.69 12.33 28.72
N LYS A 211 -10.27 11.20 29.30
CA LYS A 211 -9.01 11.12 30.05
C LYS A 211 -7.80 11.29 29.13
N PHE A 212 -7.83 10.69 27.94
CA PHE A 212 -6.81 10.94 26.93
C PHE A 212 -6.74 12.43 26.57
N GLU A 213 -7.88 13.08 26.30
CA GLU A 213 -7.91 14.50 25.95
C GLU A 213 -7.38 15.42 27.06
N GLY A 214 -7.61 15.04 28.33
CA GLY A 214 -7.07 15.74 29.49
C GLY A 214 -5.60 15.47 29.78
N SER A 215 -4.97 14.51 29.08
CA SER A 215 -3.57 14.14 29.29
C SER A 215 -2.62 14.89 28.34
N ASP A 216 -1.33 14.89 28.68
CA ASP A 216 -0.28 15.44 27.82
C ASP A 216 -0.15 14.69 26.48
N ALA A 217 -0.59 13.42 26.44
CA ALA A 217 -0.58 12.59 25.24
C ALA A 217 -1.36 13.22 24.08
N ARG A 218 -2.45 13.94 24.37
CA ARG A 218 -3.24 14.65 23.35
C ARG A 218 -2.39 15.62 22.53
N THR A 219 -1.55 16.39 23.21
CA THR A 219 -0.69 17.39 22.54
C THR A 219 0.54 16.72 21.94
N LYS A 220 1.12 15.77 22.67
CA LYS A 220 2.35 15.06 22.30
C LYS A 220 2.17 14.24 21.01
N PHE A 221 1.09 13.48 20.90
CA PHE A 221 0.85 12.56 19.79
C PHE A 221 -0.13 13.09 18.75
N ARG A 222 -0.36 14.40 18.72
CA ARG A 222 -1.17 15.02 17.66
C ARG A 222 -0.50 14.82 16.30
N THR A 223 -1.26 14.34 15.31
CA THR A 223 -0.76 14.11 13.95
C THR A 223 -1.86 14.30 12.91
N PRO A 224 -1.77 15.26 11.97
CA PRO A 224 -2.82 15.47 10.97
C PRO A 224 -2.82 14.33 9.95
N LEU A 225 -3.91 13.56 9.90
CA LEU A 225 -4.12 12.42 9.01
C LEU A 225 -5.05 12.78 7.83
N ASP A 226 -5.05 14.06 7.40
CA ASP A 226 -5.88 14.53 6.30
C ASP A 226 -5.67 13.68 5.03
N GLY A 227 -6.77 13.08 4.54
CA GLY A 227 -6.76 12.24 3.34
C GLY A 227 -6.17 10.84 3.55
N VAL A 228 -5.86 10.44 4.79
CA VAL A 228 -5.38 9.10 5.13
C VAL A 228 -6.57 8.20 5.47
N GLU A 229 -6.71 7.10 4.74
CA GLU A 229 -7.57 5.98 5.12
C GLU A 229 -6.84 5.12 6.16
N VAL A 230 -7.48 4.82 7.29
CA VAL A 230 -6.92 3.98 8.35
C VAL A 230 -7.68 2.65 8.40
N ARG A 231 -6.96 1.53 8.38
CA ARG A 231 -7.48 0.17 8.57
C ARG A 231 -6.79 -0.44 9.78
N ILE A 232 -7.55 -1.08 10.67
CA ILE A 232 -7.02 -1.72 11.87
C ILE A 232 -7.25 -3.23 11.79
N LEU A 233 -6.20 -4.00 12.08
CA LEU A 233 -6.15 -5.44 12.30
C LEU A 233 -5.82 -5.67 13.78
N GLU A 234 -6.84 -5.89 14.60
CA GLU A 234 -6.73 -5.91 16.06
C GLU A 234 -6.38 -7.30 16.61
N PHE A 235 -5.35 -7.37 17.46
CA PHE A 235 -4.95 -8.57 18.18
C PHE A 235 -5.68 -8.65 19.51
N GLN A 236 -6.49 -9.70 19.69
CA GLN A 236 -7.30 -9.82 20.89
C GLN A 236 -6.45 -10.20 22.11
N ARG A 237 -6.68 -9.48 23.22
CA ARG A 237 -6.05 -9.76 24.52
C ARG A 237 -7.09 -10.24 25.54
N PRO A 238 -6.84 -11.34 26.26
CA PRO A 238 -7.76 -11.80 27.30
C PRO A 238 -7.69 -10.87 28.52
N ASN A 239 -8.77 -10.88 29.32
CA ASN A 239 -8.82 -10.26 30.66
C ASN A 239 -8.62 -8.74 30.70
N LEU A 240 -8.89 -8.03 29.59
CA LEU A 240 -8.96 -6.58 29.60
C LEU A 240 -10.19 -6.09 30.38
N ARG A 241 -10.09 -4.87 30.91
CA ARG A 241 -11.20 -4.21 31.65
C ARG A 241 -12.20 -3.52 30.73
N PHE A 242 -11.96 -3.57 29.42
CA PHE A 242 -12.74 -2.93 28.37
C PHE A 242 -12.88 -3.90 27.20
N SER A 243 -13.90 -3.67 26.38
CA SER A 243 -14.21 -4.49 25.22
C SER A 243 -13.45 -4.03 23.98
N ASP A 244 -13.41 -4.89 22.96
CA ASP A 244 -12.87 -4.55 21.64
C ASP A 244 -13.68 -3.42 20.98
N GLU A 245 -15.00 -3.33 21.27
CA GLU A 245 -15.84 -2.21 20.87
C GLU A 245 -15.38 -0.89 21.49
N ASP A 246 -15.04 -0.90 22.79
CA ASP A 246 -14.53 0.31 23.46
C ASP A 246 -13.19 0.77 22.88
N LEU A 247 -12.33 -0.19 22.49
CA LEU A 247 -11.08 0.10 21.76
C LEU A 247 -11.38 0.73 20.40
N ALA A 248 -12.30 0.14 19.63
CA ALA A 248 -12.68 0.64 18.32
C ALA A 248 -13.23 2.07 18.41
N ASP A 249 -14.07 2.37 19.40
CA ASP A 249 -14.63 3.70 19.63
C ASP A 249 -13.56 4.74 20.02
N PHE A 250 -12.61 4.35 20.87
CA PHE A 250 -11.48 5.20 21.23
C PHE A 250 -10.65 5.57 19.99
N TRP A 251 -10.26 4.57 19.19
CA TRP A 251 -9.41 4.80 18.01
C TRP A 251 -10.17 5.49 16.87
N ALA A 252 -11.45 5.23 16.69
CA ALA A 252 -12.30 5.99 15.78
C ALA A 252 -12.32 7.48 16.17
N SER A 253 -12.47 7.78 17.46
CA SER A 253 -12.43 9.15 17.99
C SER A 253 -11.06 9.80 17.79
N TRP A 254 -9.97 9.07 18.07
CA TRP A 254 -8.60 9.57 17.90
C TRP A 254 -8.29 9.86 16.43
N VAL A 255 -8.58 8.92 15.52
CA VAL A 255 -8.36 9.07 14.08
C VAL A 255 -9.19 10.22 13.53
N GLY A 256 -10.47 10.30 13.89
CA GLY A 256 -11.39 11.36 13.45
C GLY A 256 -10.95 12.75 13.92
N ASN A 257 -10.52 12.89 15.17
CA ASN A 257 -10.00 14.17 15.70
C ASN A 257 -8.68 14.59 15.07
N ASN A 258 -7.92 13.63 14.53
CA ASN A 258 -6.75 13.86 13.69
C ASN A 258 -7.09 13.99 12.20
N LYS A 259 -8.38 14.07 11.83
CA LYS A 259 -8.90 14.23 10.46
C LYS A 259 -8.62 13.08 9.49
N GLY A 260 -8.26 11.91 10.02
CA GLY A 260 -8.22 10.68 9.26
C GLY A 260 -9.61 10.06 9.11
N ARG A 261 -9.72 9.03 8.27
CA ARG A 261 -10.93 8.21 8.17
C ARG A 261 -10.62 6.77 8.55
N LEU A 262 -11.19 6.30 9.66
CA LEU A 262 -11.18 4.88 9.98
C LEU A 262 -12.13 4.13 9.03
N ALA A 263 -11.58 3.32 8.13
CA ALA A 263 -12.32 2.53 7.16
C ALA A 263 -12.76 1.18 7.70
N SER A 264 -11.93 0.53 8.51
CA SER A 264 -12.22 -0.78 9.08
C SER A 264 -11.51 -0.98 10.42
N PHE A 265 -12.18 -1.71 11.31
CA PHE A 265 -11.61 -2.27 12.53
C PHE A 265 -11.94 -3.76 12.54
N LYS A 266 -10.97 -4.59 12.19
CA LYS A 266 -11.14 -6.03 12.04
C LYS A 266 -10.43 -6.76 13.18
N ARG A 267 -11.16 -7.61 13.88
CA ARG A 267 -10.60 -8.49 14.90
C ARG A 267 -9.93 -9.67 14.25
N MET A 268 -8.69 -9.93 14.63
CA MET A 268 -7.93 -11.06 14.12
C MET A 268 -8.35 -12.34 14.83
N GLN A 269 -8.23 -13.46 14.14
CA GLN A 269 -8.61 -14.76 14.67
C GLN A 269 -7.60 -15.25 15.70
N GLY A 270 -8.14 -15.75 16.81
CA GLY A 270 -7.35 -16.33 17.89
C GLY A 270 -7.20 -15.36 19.05
N VAL A 271 -7.34 -15.90 20.26
CA VAL A 271 -7.12 -15.19 21.51
C VAL A 271 -5.91 -15.84 22.18
N MET A 272 -5.10 -15.04 22.86
CA MET A 272 -4.03 -15.56 23.74
C MET A 272 -4.59 -16.18 25.01
#